data_AF-A0A2V5WK37-F1
#
_entry.id   AF-A0A2V5WK37-F1
#
_cell.length_a   1.000
_cell.length_b   1.000
_cell.length_c   1.000
_cell.angle_alpha   90.00
_cell.angle_beta   90.00
_cell.angle_gamma   90.00
#
_symmetry.space_group_name_H-M   'P 1'
#
loop_
_entity.id
_entity.type
_entity.pdbx_description
1 polymer ?
#
loop_
_entity_poly.entity_id
_entity_poly.type
_entity_poly.pdbx_seq_one_letter_code
_entity_poly.pdbx_strand_id
1 'polypeptide(L)'
;MRYTAQADAKKKQLTGSSPPNRADSLRGQMKSTLRVGIFVAAILSALPSFGGARHFTFLYEANTSAPGSLELENWVTWRHATGAGRFDQVDFRHELEYGVTERFQASIYLADWFYETDPEHSGSTYSDTAIELIYNLTNPVVDPLGLSIYGELRAGDRLIELESKLISQKNFGPLILAYNATLESVWEGNDLAEREGEFSQALGASYEISPRISAGIELLHEFVFPEWHDTEKIRNFFKKVSIFVALACLLVSCKSTNYVPPVTSQMATPRKGQHVDLAMLREGRTLFVHRCIECHTLPVLWHYRAEDWPDIVDNMSHRASLKPAEREAIIAYILAVRFAEH
;
A
#
# COMPACT_ATOMS: atom_id res chain seq x y z
N MET A 1 -21.16 78.25 27.48
CA MET A 1 -20.17 77.15 27.34
C MET A 1 -20.79 76.02 26.54
N ARG A 2 -20.49 75.92 25.24
CA ARG A 2 -20.67 74.74 24.36
C ARG A 2 -20.32 75.19 22.93
N TYR A 3 -19.04 75.52 22.74
CA TYR A 3 -18.46 75.91 21.45
C TYR A 3 -16.96 75.55 21.41
N THR A 4 -16.58 74.38 21.92
CA THR A 4 -15.16 73.93 21.92
C THR A 4 -14.98 72.40 21.97
N ALA A 5 -15.94 71.59 21.48
CA ALA A 5 -15.81 70.12 21.52
C ALA A 5 -16.02 69.40 20.17
N GLN A 6 -16.27 70.14 19.08
CA GLN A 6 -16.45 69.57 17.73
C GLN A 6 -15.27 69.83 16.77
N ALA A 7 -14.25 70.58 17.20
CA ALA A 7 -13.08 70.91 16.36
C ALA A 7 -11.90 69.92 16.52
N ASP A 8 -11.79 69.21 17.65
CA ASP A 8 -10.68 68.26 17.89
C ASP A 8 -10.93 66.84 17.36
N ALA A 9 -12.19 66.45 17.15
CA ALA A 9 -12.51 65.13 16.58
C ALA A 9 -12.17 65.03 15.09
N LYS A 10 -12.07 66.16 14.38
CA LYS A 10 -11.78 66.19 12.93
C LYS A 10 -10.29 66.29 12.58
N LYS A 11 -9.43 66.59 13.56
CA LYS A 11 -7.97 66.71 13.35
C LYS A 11 -7.20 65.41 13.63
N LYS A 12 -7.80 64.48 14.39
CA LYS A 12 -7.21 63.16 14.68
C LYS A 12 -7.38 62.13 13.54
N GLN A 13 -8.13 62.47 12.50
CA GLN A 13 -8.31 61.65 11.29
C GLN A 13 -7.23 61.87 10.22
N LEU A 14 -6.27 62.79 10.41
CA LEU A 14 -5.25 63.15 9.40
C LEU A 14 -3.82 62.67 9.73
N THR A 15 -3.62 61.88 10.78
CA THR A 15 -2.31 61.28 11.10
C THR A 15 -2.42 59.81 11.48
N GLY A 16 -3.29 59.07 10.80
CA GLY A 16 -3.32 57.61 10.85
C GLY A 16 -2.64 57.07 9.59
N SER A 17 -1.56 56.34 9.77
CA SER A 17 -0.90 55.51 8.75
C SER A 17 -1.91 54.86 7.81
N SER A 18 -1.72 55.01 6.49
CA SER A 18 -2.51 54.33 5.47
C SER A 18 -2.69 52.85 5.82
N PRO A 19 -3.91 52.29 5.72
CA PRO A 19 -4.09 50.86 5.88
C PRO A 19 -3.24 50.13 4.83
N PRO A 20 -2.57 49.01 5.16
CA PRO A 20 -1.79 48.27 4.18
C PRO A 20 -2.69 47.90 3.00
N ASN A 21 -2.23 48.19 1.78
CA ASN A 21 -2.94 47.84 0.57
C ASN A 21 -3.32 46.36 0.61
N ARG A 22 -4.60 46.06 0.38
CA ARG A 22 -5.14 44.68 0.37
C ARG A 22 -4.34 43.76 -0.58
N ALA A 23 -3.77 44.33 -1.65
CA ALA A 23 -2.86 43.66 -2.58
C ALA A 23 -1.50 43.26 -1.96
N ASP A 24 -0.93 44.09 -1.07
CA ASP A 24 0.33 43.78 -0.38
C ASP A 24 0.14 42.73 0.72
N SER A 25 -1.01 42.73 1.40
CA SER A 25 -1.41 41.68 2.36
C SER A 25 -1.58 40.32 1.67
N LEU A 26 -2.27 40.28 0.53
CA LEU A 26 -2.47 39.05 -0.26
C LEU A 26 -1.15 38.54 -0.85
N ARG A 27 -0.28 39.45 -1.31
CA ARG A 27 1.06 39.12 -1.84
C ARG A 27 2.01 38.61 -0.73
N GLY A 28 1.89 39.13 0.48
CA GLY A 28 2.62 38.65 1.67
C GLY A 28 2.14 37.27 2.12
N GLN A 29 0.83 37.05 2.17
CA GLN A 29 0.23 35.74 2.49
C GLN A 29 0.59 34.69 1.44
N MET A 30 0.49 34.98 0.14
CA MET A 30 0.92 34.08 -0.94
C MET A 30 2.39 33.69 -0.86
N LYS A 31 3.29 34.63 -0.49
CA LYS A 31 4.72 34.32 -0.34
C LYS A 31 5.00 33.45 0.89
N SER A 32 4.23 33.62 1.97
CA SER A 32 4.33 32.80 3.18
C SER A 32 3.78 31.39 2.95
N THR A 33 2.61 31.25 2.31
CA THR A 33 2.01 29.94 1.98
C THR A 33 2.85 29.17 0.97
N LEU A 34 3.44 29.85 -0.01
CA LEU A 34 4.38 29.24 -0.96
C LEU A 34 5.66 28.76 -0.27
N ARG A 35 6.20 29.54 0.69
CA ARG A 35 7.40 29.14 1.45
C ARG A 35 7.13 27.97 2.40
N VAL A 36 5.99 27.96 3.09
CA VAL A 36 5.55 26.83 3.92
C VAL A 36 5.31 25.60 3.05
N GLY A 37 4.67 25.74 1.89
CA GLY A 37 4.46 24.66 0.94
C GLY A 37 5.77 24.06 0.42
N ILE A 38 6.77 24.89 0.10
CA ILE A 38 8.11 24.43 -0.29
C ILE A 38 8.82 23.74 0.88
N PHE A 39 8.68 24.24 2.11
CA PHE A 39 9.31 23.64 3.29
C PHE A 39 8.69 22.29 3.65
N VAL A 40 7.36 22.16 3.56
CA VAL A 40 6.64 20.89 3.76
C VAL A 40 6.98 19.90 2.65
N ALA A 41 7.01 20.33 1.39
CA ALA A 41 7.42 19.47 0.26
C ALA A 41 8.88 19.01 0.38
N ALA A 42 9.78 19.85 0.90
CA ALA A 42 11.18 19.50 1.16
C ALA A 42 11.36 18.53 2.35
N ILE A 43 10.47 18.58 3.35
CA ILE A 43 10.48 17.63 4.47
C ILE A 43 9.90 16.28 4.05
N LEU A 44 8.80 16.25 3.27
CA LEU A 44 8.21 15.00 2.77
C LEU A 44 9.12 14.24 1.78
N SER A 45 9.99 14.94 1.05
CA SER A 45 10.94 14.32 0.11
C SER A 45 12.20 13.73 0.77
N ALA A 46 12.38 13.91 2.09
CA ALA A 46 13.53 13.41 2.84
C ALA A 46 13.24 12.13 3.63
N LEU A 47 11.99 11.66 3.65
CA LEU A 47 11.64 10.37 4.25
C LEU A 47 11.81 9.27 3.19
N PRO A 48 12.61 8.22 3.43
CA PRO A 48 12.57 7.03 2.60
C PRO A 48 11.16 6.45 2.70
N SER A 49 10.40 6.52 1.62
CA SER A 49 9.12 5.82 1.49
C SER A 49 9.41 4.42 0.95
N PHE A 50 9.26 3.43 1.80
CA PHE A 50 9.22 2.03 1.38
C PHE A 50 7.76 1.71 1.07
N GLY A 51 7.38 1.80 -0.20
CA GLY A 51 6.07 1.33 -0.64
C GLY A 51 6.14 -0.14 -1.05
N GLY A 52 5.13 -0.92 -0.68
CA GLY A 52 4.86 -2.23 -1.25
C GLY A 52 4.81 -2.17 -2.79
N ALA A 53 5.29 -3.24 -3.45
CA ALA A 53 5.15 -3.37 -4.90
C ALA A 53 3.79 -3.97 -5.17
N ARG A 54 2.85 -3.17 -5.68
CA ARG A 54 1.56 -3.68 -6.12
C ARG A 54 1.63 -4.06 -7.60
N HIS A 55 1.55 -5.36 -7.89
CA HIS A 55 1.62 -5.87 -9.26
C HIS A 55 0.28 -5.90 -9.97
N PHE A 56 -0.82 -5.66 -9.26
CA PHE A 56 -2.19 -5.80 -9.75
C PHE A 56 -3.11 -4.76 -9.10
N THR A 57 -4.11 -4.32 -9.85
CA THR A 57 -5.09 -3.34 -9.37
C THR A 57 -6.16 -4.02 -8.54
N PHE A 58 -6.74 -5.10 -9.05
CA PHE A 58 -7.87 -5.81 -8.42
C PHE A 58 -7.43 -7.08 -7.70
N LEU A 59 -6.37 -7.75 -8.18
CA LEU A 59 -5.87 -8.97 -7.54
C LEU A 59 -5.03 -8.66 -6.31
N TYR A 60 -5.31 -9.41 -5.26
CA TYR A 60 -4.44 -9.61 -4.12
C TYR A 60 -3.40 -10.68 -4.42
N GLU A 61 -2.22 -10.52 -3.86
CA GLU A 61 -1.11 -11.46 -3.98
C GLU A 61 -1.05 -12.42 -2.79
N ALA A 62 -0.52 -13.63 -3.00
CA ALA A 62 -0.46 -14.66 -1.97
C ALA A 62 0.61 -14.35 -0.89
N ASN A 63 1.63 -13.55 -1.23
CA ASN A 63 2.70 -13.23 -0.30
C ASN A 63 2.23 -12.28 0.80
N THR A 64 2.65 -12.55 2.04
CA THR A 64 2.47 -11.63 3.17
C THR A 64 3.73 -10.81 3.40
N SER A 65 3.56 -9.66 4.04
CA SER A 65 4.65 -8.83 4.54
C SER A 65 5.57 -9.58 5.50
N ALA A 66 6.83 -9.15 5.58
CA ALA A 66 7.84 -9.79 6.42
C ALA A 66 7.51 -9.64 7.93
N PRO A 67 7.89 -10.61 8.78
CA PRO A 67 7.64 -10.50 10.21
C PRO A 67 8.22 -9.21 10.80
N GLY A 68 7.41 -8.48 11.55
CA GLY A 68 7.78 -7.22 12.18
C GLY A 68 7.77 -6.00 11.27
N SER A 69 7.47 -6.13 9.96
CA SER A 69 7.32 -4.97 9.09
C SER A 69 6.00 -4.25 9.36
N LEU A 70 6.04 -2.93 9.27
CA LEU A 70 4.89 -2.04 9.46
C LEU A 70 4.78 -1.12 8.24
N GLU A 71 3.63 -1.09 7.59
CA GLU A 71 3.34 -0.19 6.48
C GLU A 71 2.12 0.67 6.83
N LEU A 72 2.17 1.96 6.48
CA LEU A 72 1.07 2.90 6.67
C LEU A 72 0.64 3.41 5.30
N GLU A 73 -0.53 2.99 4.85
CA GLU A 73 -1.11 3.43 3.60
C GLU A 73 -2.18 4.51 3.85
N ASN A 74 -2.14 5.57 3.04
CA ASN A 74 -3.09 6.68 3.12
C ASN A 74 -3.66 6.95 1.74
N TRP A 75 -4.99 6.97 1.63
CA TRP A 75 -5.69 7.35 0.40
C TRP A 75 -6.43 8.65 0.61
N VAL A 76 -6.35 9.48 -0.43
CA VAL A 76 -7.15 10.70 -0.55
C VAL A 76 -7.80 10.64 -1.93
N THR A 77 -9.12 10.45 -1.96
CA THR A 77 -9.88 10.39 -3.22
C THR A 77 -10.78 11.61 -3.33
N TRP A 78 -10.67 12.35 -4.42
CA TRP A 78 -11.56 13.47 -4.71
C TRP A 78 -12.63 13.06 -5.72
N ARG A 79 -13.89 13.33 -5.40
CA ARG A 79 -15.06 13.11 -6.25
C ARG A 79 -15.81 14.43 -6.43
N HIS A 80 -16.23 14.69 -7.66
CA HIS A 80 -16.93 15.91 -8.02
C HIS A 80 -18.10 15.59 -8.94
N ALA A 81 -19.29 16.06 -8.59
CA ALA A 81 -20.48 15.95 -9.42
C ALA A 81 -21.08 17.32 -9.74
N THR A 82 -21.64 17.45 -10.94
CA THR A 82 -22.29 18.69 -11.42
C THR A 82 -23.77 18.43 -11.74
N GLY A 83 -24.59 19.49 -11.73
CA GLY A 83 -26.03 19.42 -12.05
C GLY A 83 -26.94 19.45 -10.81
N ALA A 84 -28.13 18.86 -10.92
CA ALA A 84 -29.02 18.66 -9.78
C ALA A 84 -28.43 17.56 -8.90
N GLY A 85 -28.01 17.89 -7.67
CA GLY A 85 -27.20 17.02 -6.81
C GLY A 85 -25.69 17.25 -6.94
N ARG A 86 -25.26 18.49 -7.26
CA ARG A 86 -23.84 18.83 -7.26
C ARG A 86 -23.24 18.64 -5.86
N PHE A 87 -22.09 17.99 -5.79
CA PHE A 87 -21.32 17.83 -4.56
C PHE A 87 -19.83 17.85 -4.88
N ASP A 88 -19.05 18.18 -3.86
CA ASP A 88 -17.60 18.03 -3.83
C ASP A 88 -17.25 17.20 -2.59
N GLN A 89 -16.62 16.04 -2.78
CA GLN A 89 -16.32 15.10 -1.72
C GLN A 89 -14.86 14.70 -1.75
N VAL A 90 -14.23 14.68 -0.57
CA VAL A 90 -12.89 14.14 -0.36
C VAL A 90 -12.97 12.99 0.63
N ASP A 91 -12.67 11.79 0.15
CA ASP A 91 -12.58 10.57 0.93
C ASP A 91 -11.18 10.41 1.50
N PHE A 92 -11.08 9.98 2.76
CA PHE A 92 -9.85 9.66 3.46
C PHE A 92 -9.94 8.23 3.98
N ARG A 93 -8.88 7.44 3.70
CA ARG A 93 -8.68 6.09 4.26
C ARG A 93 -7.27 5.98 4.81
N HIS A 94 -7.15 5.30 5.96
CA HIS A 94 -5.90 5.11 6.67
C HIS A 94 -5.76 3.64 7.08
N GLU A 95 -4.80 2.95 6.48
CA GLU A 95 -4.51 1.54 6.76
C GLU A 95 -3.15 1.38 7.42
N LEU A 96 -3.10 0.55 8.46
CA LEU A 96 -1.87 0.10 9.08
C LEU A 96 -1.73 -1.40 8.84
N GLU A 97 -0.73 -1.81 8.06
CA GLU A 97 -0.43 -3.21 7.80
C GLU A 97 0.74 -3.69 8.66
N TYR A 98 0.62 -4.89 9.22
CA TYR A 98 1.65 -5.50 10.05
C TYR A 98 1.90 -6.96 9.68
N GLY A 99 3.15 -7.29 9.37
CA GLY A 99 3.61 -8.66 9.20
C GLY A 99 3.75 -9.35 10.55
N VAL A 100 2.76 -10.15 10.96
CA VAL A 100 2.76 -10.82 12.28
C VAL A 100 3.73 -11.99 12.30
N THR A 101 3.72 -12.82 11.24
CA THR A 101 4.64 -13.96 11.05
C THR A 101 5.02 -14.09 9.58
N GLU A 102 5.86 -15.08 9.24
CA GLU A 102 6.25 -15.37 7.85
C GLU A 102 5.08 -15.76 6.94
N ARG A 103 3.92 -16.04 7.53
CA ARG A 103 2.73 -16.52 6.84
C ARG A 103 1.47 -15.79 7.26
N PHE A 104 1.56 -14.77 8.10
CA PHE A 104 0.39 -14.12 8.65
C PHE A 104 0.60 -12.62 8.68
N GLN A 105 -0.25 -11.90 7.97
CA GLN A 105 -0.34 -10.46 7.95
C GLN A 105 -1.71 -10.05 8.48
N ALA A 106 -1.73 -8.95 9.23
CA ALA A 106 -2.95 -8.31 9.68
C ALA A 106 -2.87 -6.83 9.34
N SER A 107 -3.97 -6.28 8.85
CA SER A 107 -4.13 -4.86 8.59
C SER A 107 -5.34 -4.31 9.32
N ILE A 108 -5.26 -3.04 9.70
CA ILE A 108 -6.36 -2.32 10.35
C ILE A 108 -6.59 -1.02 9.59
N TYR A 109 -7.80 -0.86 9.08
CA TYR A 109 -8.32 0.40 8.58
C TYR A 109 -8.91 1.17 9.76
N LEU A 110 -8.24 2.22 10.22
CA LEU A 110 -8.58 2.90 11.46
C LEU A 110 -9.97 3.54 11.39
N ALA A 111 -10.17 4.38 10.38
CA ALA A 111 -11.44 5.04 10.10
C ALA A 111 -11.43 5.52 8.66
N ASP A 112 -12.38 5.03 7.88
CA ASP A 112 -12.75 5.59 6.60
C ASP A 112 -13.74 6.72 6.87
N TRP A 113 -13.46 7.90 6.32
CA TRP A 113 -14.30 9.08 6.51
C TRP A 113 -14.18 10.00 5.32
N PHE A 114 -15.20 10.82 5.11
CA PHE A 114 -15.21 11.77 4.01
C PHE A 114 -15.66 13.15 4.47
N TYR A 115 -15.19 14.17 3.76
CA TYR A 115 -15.71 15.53 3.84
C TYR A 115 -16.48 15.83 2.57
N GLU A 116 -17.77 16.13 2.71
CA GLU A 116 -18.64 16.48 1.59
C GLU A 116 -19.11 17.94 1.72
N THR A 117 -19.22 18.61 0.58
CA THR A 117 -19.84 19.93 0.45
C THR A 117 -20.83 19.92 -0.70
N ASP A 118 -22.07 20.27 -0.38
CA ASP A 118 -23.15 20.50 -1.34
C ASP A 118 -23.67 21.97 -1.18
N PRO A 119 -24.65 22.43 -1.99
CA PRO A 119 -25.18 23.80 -1.87
C PRO A 119 -25.82 24.17 -0.52
N GLU A 120 -26.28 23.18 0.23
CA GLU A 120 -27.09 23.31 1.44
C GLU A 120 -26.29 22.96 2.71
N HIS A 121 -25.37 21.99 2.64
CA HIS A 121 -24.63 21.47 3.78
C HIS A 121 -23.16 21.19 3.44
N SER A 122 -22.31 21.27 4.46
CA SER A 122 -20.95 20.75 4.41
C SER A 122 -20.59 20.11 5.73
N GLY A 123 -19.91 18.97 5.71
CA GLY A 123 -19.64 18.21 6.93
C GLY A 123 -18.66 17.06 6.72
N SER A 124 -18.21 16.51 7.84
CA SER A 124 -17.40 15.29 7.88
C SER A 124 -18.25 14.15 8.39
N THR A 125 -18.15 13.01 7.73
CA THR A 125 -18.93 11.81 8.05
C THR A 125 -17.98 10.63 8.15
N TYR A 126 -18.15 9.85 9.22
CA TYR A 126 -17.50 8.56 9.39
C TYR A 126 -18.24 7.50 8.57
N SER A 127 -17.49 6.63 7.90
CA SER A 127 -18.05 5.52 7.12
C SER A 127 -17.94 4.21 7.89
N ASP A 128 -16.71 3.73 8.09
CA ASP A 128 -16.46 2.41 8.67
C ASP A 128 -15.00 2.25 9.17
N THR A 129 -14.77 1.16 9.89
CA THR A 129 -13.48 0.66 10.35
C THR A 129 -13.38 -0.79 9.92
N ALA A 130 -12.20 -1.26 9.55
CA ALA A 130 -12.04 -2.62 9.09
C ALA A 130 -10.78 -3.30 9.63
N ILE A 131 -10.85 -4.63 9.71
CA ILE A 131 -9.72 -5.51 10.00
C ILE A 131 -9.61 -6.51 8.87
N GLU A 132 -8.42 -6.57 8.27
CA GLU A 132 -8.07 -7.48 7.20
C GLU A 132 -7.02 -8.48 7.70
N LEU A 133 -7.17 -9.75 7.35
CA LEU A 133 -6.26 -10.82 7.75
C LEU A 133 -5.88 -11.66 6.52
N ILE A 134 -4.59 -11.88 6.32
CA ILE A 134 -4.05 -12.75 5.26
C ILE A 134 -3.22 -13.85 5.89
N TYR A 135 -3.53 -15.11 5.56
CA TYR A 135 -2.74 -16.27 5.95
C TYR A 135 -2.22 -17.04 4.73
N ASN A 136 -0.90 -17.08 4.57
CA ASN A 136 -0.20 -17.79 3.52
C ASN A 136 -0.05 -19.29 3.84
N LEU A 137 -0.63 -20.13 2.99
CA LEU A 137 -0.58 -21.59 3.09
C LEU A 137 0.67 -22.16 2.41
N THR A 138 0.94 -21.70 1.19
CA THR A 138 2.07 -22.13 0.36
C THR A 138 2.70 -20.96 -0.36
N ASN A 139 3.96 -21.14 -0.74
CA ASN A 139 4.80 -20.09 -1.27
C ASN A 139 4.74 -20.02 -2.81
N PRO A 140 4.36 -18.88 -3.41
CA PRO A 140 4.24 -18.76 -4.88
C PRO A 140 5.58 -18.86 -5.61
N VAL A 141 6.69 -18.71 -4.89
CA VAL A 141 8.02 -18.77 -5.47
C VAL A 141 8.57 -20.19 -5.43
N VAL A 142 8.69 -20.80 -4.24
CA VAL A 142 9.34 -22.11 -4.09
C VAL A 142 8.40 -23.31 -4.23
N ASP A 143 7.11 -23.17 -3.94
CA ASP A 143 6.16 -24.28 -4.07
C ASP A 143 5.53 -24.31 -5.48
N PRO A 144 4.92 -25.43 -5.92
CA PRO A 144 4.28 -25.51 -7.25
C PRO A 144 3.21 -24.45 -7.50
N LEU A 145 2.52 -24.03 -6.43
CA LEU A 145 1.50 -22.99 -6.43
C LEU A 145 1.50 -22.32 -5.06
N GLY A 146 1.48 -20.98 -5.03
CA GLY A 146 1.26 -20.20 -3.83
C GLY A 146 -0.22 -20.04 -3.56
N LEU A 147 -0.63 -20.25 -2.31
CA LEU A 147 -2.01 -20.21 -1.87
C LEU A 147 -2.11 -19.41 -0.59
N SER A 148 -3.09 -18.52 -0.52
CA SER A 148 -3.42 -17.78 0.70
C SER A 148 -4.93 -17.70 0.89
N ILE A 149 -5.32 -17.60 2.15
CA ILE A 149 -6.69 -17.28 2.54
C ILE A 149 -6.70 -15.87 3.11
N TYR A 150 -7.77 -15.17 2.82
CA TYR A 150 -7.98 -13.77 3.17
C TYR A 150 -9.36 -13.64 3.82
N GLY A 151 -9.44 -12.79 4.84
CA GLY A 151 -10.71 -12.39 5.45
C GLY A 151 -10.67 -10.93 5.88
N GLU A 152 -11.72 -10.18 5.56
CA GLU A 152 -11.93 -8.81 6.01
C GLU A 152 -13.28 -8.71 6.71
N LEU A 153 -13.29 -7.97 7.82
CA LEU A 153 -14.51 -7.52 8.49
C LEU A 153 -14.50 -6.00 8.51
N ARG A 154 -15.49 -5.40 7.86
CA ARG A 154 -15.75 -3.95 7.93
C ARG A 154 -16.99 -3.70 8.77
N ALA A 155 -16.94 -2.67 9.59
CA ALA A 155 -18.03 -2.29 10.49
C ALA A 155 -18.16 -0.76 10.56
N GLY A 156 -19.36 -0.28 10.26
CA GLY A 156 -19.77 1.12 10.41
C GLY A 156 -21.09 1.24 11.17
N ASP A 157 -21.65 2.44 11.26
CA ASP A 157 -22.86 2.71 12.06
C ASP A 157 -24.08 1.91 11.60
N ARG A 158 -24.16 1.59 10.30
CA ARG A 158 -25.29 0.90 9.65
C ARG A 158 -24.83 -0.10 8.60
N LEU A 159 -23.58 -0.57 8.70
CA LEU A 159 -22.93 -1.45 7.75
C LEU A 159 -22.11 -2.49 8.49
N ILE A 160 -22.29 -3.76 8.13
CA ILE A 160 -21.32 -4.82 8.39
C ILE A 160 -21.03 -5.50 7.06
N GLU A 161 -19.77 -5.68 6.75
CA GLU A 161 -19.32 -6.36 5.53
C GLU A 161 -18.31 -7.43 5.92
N LEU A 162 -18.49 -8.63 5.37
CA LEU A 162 -17.55 -9.74 5.49
C LEU A 162 -17.07 -10.13 4.10
N GLU A 163 -15.79 -9.92 3.84
CA GLU A 163 -15.14 -10.39 2.62
C GLU A 163 -14.26 -11.59 2.96
N SER A 164 -14.32 -12.63 2.12
CA SER A 164 -13.43 -13.79 2.21
C SER A 164 -12.88 -14.11 0.83
N LYS A 165 -11.60 -14.44 0.75
CA LYS A 165 -10.94 -14.63 -0.54
C LYS A 165 -9.94 -15.79 -0.51
N LEU A 166 -9.98 -16.59 -1.56
CA LEU A 166 -8.96 -17.58 -1.87
C LEU A 166 -8.05 -16.99 -2.93
N ILE A 167 -6.77 -16.86 -2.59
CA ILE A 167 -5.75 -16.25 -3.44
C ILE A 167 -4.83 -17.36 -3.93
N SER A 168 -4.59 -17.41 -5.23
CA SER A 168 -3.65 -18.33 -5.86
C SER A 168 -2.69 -17.57 -6.75
N GLN A 169 -1.40 -17.89 -6.65
CA GLN A 169 -0.34 -17.18 -7.36
C GLN A 169 0.80 -18.12 -7.74
N LYS A 170 1.39 -17.91 -8.91
CA LYS A 170 2.66 -18.53 -9.28
C LYS A 170 3.59 -17.53 -9.97
N ASN A 171 4.84 -17.51 -9.53
CA ASN A 171 5.89 -16.66 -10.10
C ASN A 171 6.79 -17.49 -11.02
N PHE A 172 6.95 -17.05 -12.26
CA PHE A 172 7.85 -17.60 -13.28
C PHE A 172 8.92 -16.55 -13.63
N GLY A 173 9.89 -16.36 -12.73
CA GLY A 173 10.85 -15.27 -12.83
C GLY A 173 10.11 -13.91 -12.86
N PRO A 174 10.23 -13.11 -13.94
CA PRO A 174 9.56 -11.81 -14.05
C PRO A 174 8.05 -11.87 -14.34
N LEU A 175 7.50 -13.04 -14.69
CA LEU A 175 6.06 -13.20 -14.94
C LEU A 175 5.34 -13.70 -13.69
N ILE A 176 4.33 -12.96 -13.23
CA ILE A 176 3.45 -13.33 -12.12
C ILE A 176 2.07 -13.63 -12.69
N LEU A 177 1.54 -14.81 -12.38
CA LEU A 177 0.16 -15.18 -12.66
C LEU A 177 -0.60 -15.29 -11.35
N ALA A 178 -1.78 -14.68 -11.27
CA ALA A 178 -2.61 -14.69 -10.07
C ALA A 178 -4.08 -14.91 -10.40
N TYR A 179 -4.79 -15.59 -9.51
CA TYR A 179 -6.23 -15.79 -9.55
C TYR A 179 -6.81 -15.72 -8.14
N ASN A 180 -7.90 -14.96 -8.01
CA ASN A 180 -8.62 -14.79 -6.76
C ASN A 180 -10.09 -15.17 -6.95
N ALA A 181 -10.63 -15.88 -5.97
CA ALA A 181 -12.06 -16.09 -5.81
C ALA A 181 -12.49 -15.42 -4.50
N THR A 182 -13.40 -14.47 -4.58
CA THR A 182 -13.86 -13.65 -3.46
C THR A 182 -15.34 -13.90 -3.24
N LEU A 183 -15.73 -14.02 -1.97
CA LEU A 183 -17.11 -14.07 -1.52
C LEU A 183 -17.31 -12.95 -0.49
N GLU A 184 -18.23 -12.06 -0.77
CA GLU A 184 -18.58 -10.91 0.04
C GLU A 184 -20.01 -11.07 0.56
N SER A 185 -20.23 -10.62 1.79
CA SER A 185 -21.54 -10.56 2.45
C SER A 185 -21.72 -9.18 3.06
N VAL A 186 -22.72 -8.44 2.61
CA VAL A 186 -23.04 -7.10 3.11
C VAL A 186 -24.34 -7.15 3.89
N TRP A 187 -24.35 -6.53 5.06
CA TRP A 187 -25.56 -6.23 5.84
C TRP A 187 -25.65 -4.73 6.05
N GLU A 188 -26.77 -4.13 5.66
CA GLU A 188 -26.96 -2.69 5.73
C GLU A 188 -28.34 -2.26 6.27
N GLY A 189 -28.47 -0.98 6.57
CA GLY A 189 -29.71 -0.39 7.08
C GLY A 189 -29.72 -0.20 8.59
N ASN A 190 -30.83 0.33 9.14
CA ASN A 190 -30.92 0.67 10.58
C ASN A 190 -30.78 -0.55 11.49
N ASP A 191 -31.23 -1.72 11.01
CA ASP A 191 -31.24 -2.99 11.74
C ASP A 191 -30.37 -4.07 11.06
N LEU A 192 -29.48 -3.69 10.12
CA LEU A 192 -28.67 -4.62 9.32
C LEU A 192 -29.52 -5.72 8.62
N ALA A 193 -30.72 -5.31 8.20
CA ALA A 193 -31.75 -6.19 7.68
C ALA A 193 -31.62 -6.43 6.17
N GLU A 194 -31.09 -5.44 5.44
CA GLU A 194 -30.80 -5.56 4.02
C GLU A 194 -29.54 -6.41 3.85
N ARG A 195 -29.58 -7.35 2.92
CA ARG A 195 -28.53 -8.36 2.74
C ARG A 195 -28.17 -8.47 1.28
N GLU A 196 -26.89 -8.40 1.00
CA GLU A 196 -26.35 -8.64 -0.32
C GLU A 196 -25.22 -9.68 -0.21
N GLY A 197 -25.12 -10.54 -1.21
CA GLY A 197 -23.97 -11.41 -1.38
C GLY A 197 -23.32 -11.12 -2.72
N GLU A 198 -22.01 -11.11 -2.79
CA GLU A 198 -21.27 -11.04 -4.05
C GLU A 198 -20.29 -12.19 -4.14
N PHE A 199 -20.23 -12.84 -5.31
CA PHE A 199 -19.13 -13.72 -5.67
C PHE A 199 -18.35 -13.09 -6.81
N SER A 200 -17.06 -12.84 -6.64
CA SER A 200 -16.21 -12.31 -7.69
C SER A 200 -15.00 -13.20 -7.97
N GLN A 201 -14.58 -13.18 -9.22
CA GLN A 201 -13.43 -13.92 -9.72
C GLN A 201 -12.53 -12.96 -10.48
N ALA A 202 -11.26 -12.91 -10.09
CA ALA A 202 -10.25 -12.13 -10.77
C ALA A 202 -9.14 -13.06 -11.29
N LEU A 203 -8.67 -12.80 -12.50
CA LEU A 203 -7.53 -13.48 -13.13
C LEU A 203 -6.60 -12.42 -13.70
N GLY A 204 -5.29 -12.57 -13.49
CA GLY A 204 -4.33 -11.61 -14.01
C GLY A 204 -2.96 -12.19 -14.31
N ALA A 205 -2.27 -11.49 -15.21
CA ALA A 205 -0.88 -11.71 -15.53
C ALA A 205 -0.15 -10.37 -15.47
N SER A 206 0.96 -10.32 -14.73
CA SER A 206 1.82 -9.14 -14.59
C SER A 206 3.25 -9.52 -14.95
N TYR A 207 3.91 -8.71 -15.77
CA TYR A 207 5.29 -8.93 -16.19
C TYR A 207 6.16 -7.77 -15.71
N GLU A 208 7.15 -8.09 -14.87
CA GLU A 208 8.15 -7.13 -14.41
C GLU A 208 9.19 -6.90 -15.51
N ILE A 209 9.11 -5.74 -16.18
CA ILE A 209 10.05 -5.35 -17.22
C ILE A 209 11.37 -4.88 -16.59
N SER A 210 11.27 -4.21 -15.44
CA SER A 210 12.39 -3.80 -14.59
C SER A 210 11.91 -3.62 -13.15
N PRO A 211 12.80 -3.49 -12.15
CA PRO A 211 12.40 -3.28 -10.73
C PRO A 211 11.59 -2.00 -10.44
N ARG A 212 11.23 -1.21 -11.46
CA ARG A 212 10.43 0.02 -11.37
C ARG A 212 9.26 0.06 -12.35
N ILE A 213 9.20 -0.90 -13.28
CA ILE A 213 8.24 -0.90 -14.37
C ILE A 213 7.72 -2.31 -14.55
N SER A 214 6.42 -2.48 -14.32
CA SER A 214 5.67 -3.67 -14.67
C SER A 214 4.50 -3.31 -15.57
N ALA A 215 4.08 -4.28 -16.38
CA ALA A 215 2.88 -4.17 -17.20
C ALA A 215 2.04 -5.43 -16.98
N GLY A 216 0.73 -5.26 -16.83
CA GLY A 216 -0.15 -6.39 -16.61
C GLY A 216 -1.54 -6.20 -17.18
N ILE A 217 -2.25 -7.33 -17.22
CA ILE A 217 -3.64 -7.43 -17.65
C ILE A 217 -4.43 -8.16 -16.56
N GLU A 218 -5.62 -7.66 -16.27
CA GLU A 218 -6.55 -8.21 -15.30
C GLU A 218 -7.94 -8.35 -15.90
N LEU A 219 -8.58 -9.46 -15.60
CA LEU A 219 -9.98 -9.74 -15.88
C LEU A 219 -10.69 -9.94 -14.54
N LEU A 220 -11.70 -9.12 -14.27
CA LEU A 220 -12.58 -9.24 -13.13
C LEU A 220 -13.99 -9.59 -13.60
N HIS A 221 -14.60 -10.55 -12.90
CA HIS A 221 -15.95 -11.03 -13.13
C HIS A 221 -16.71 -11.10 -11.81
N GLU A 222 -17.79 -10.33 -11.70
CA GLU A 222 -18.58 -10.18 -10.47
C GLU A 222 -19.99 -10.75 -10.66
N PHE A 223 -20.50 -11.45 -9.65
CA PHE A 223 -21.86 -11.98 -9.56
C PHE A 223 -22.50 -11.46 -8.27
N VAL A 224 -23.51 -10.60 -8.41
CA VAL A 224 -24.24 -10.05 -7.28
C VAL A 224 -25.53 -10.85 -7.04
N PHE A 225 -25.77 -11.19 -5.78
CA PHE A 225 -26.92 -11.94 -5.27
C PHE A 225 -27.71 -11.07 -4.26
N PRO A 226 -28.70 -10.30 -4.74
CA PRO A 226 -29.61 -9.60 -3.85
C PRO A 226 -30.31 -10.57 -2.91
N GLU A 227 -30.34 -10.26 -1.61
CA GLU A 227 -30.91 -11.10 -0.55
C GLU A 227 -30.38 -12.55 -0.52
N TRP A 228 -29.18 -12.81 -1.06
CA TRP A 228 -28.61 -14.17 -1.20
C TRP A 228 -29.44 -15.15 -2.03
N HIS A 229 -30.33 -14.63 -2.90
CA HIS A 229 -31.13 -15.47 -3.79
C HIS A 229 -30.72 -15.30 -5.25
N ASP A 230 -30.67 -16.44 -5.95
CA ASP A 230 -30.57 -16.46 -7.41
C ASP A 230 -31.94 -16.11 -8.00
N THR A 231 -32.19 -14.81 -8.17
CA THR A 231 -33.23 -14.41 -9.11
C THR A 231 -32.74 -14.74 -10.52
N GLU A 232 -33.45 -15.62 -11.25
CA GLU A 232 -33.17 -16.15 -12.60
C GLU A 232 -32.88 -15.10 -13.72
N LYS A 233 -32.75 -13.82 -13.37
CA LYS A 233 -32.21 -12.71 -14.16
C LYS A 233 -30.75 -12.40 -13.78
N ILE A 234 -29.87 -13.40 -13.67
CA ILE A 234 -28.40 -13.16 -13.61
C ILE A 234 -27.96 -12.59 -14.97
N ARG A 235 -28.11 -11.28 -15.13
CA ARG A 235 -27.64 -10.50 -16.29
C ARG A 235 -26.94 -9.21 -15.86
N ASN A 236 -26.50 -9.13 -14.61
CA ASN A 236 -25.55 -8.11 -14.16
C ASN A 236 -24.13 -8.66 -14.38
N PHE A 237 -23.76 -8.77 -15.65
CA PHE A 237 -22.48 -9.31 -16.06
C PHE A 237 -21.48 -8.17 -16.21
N PHE A 238 -20.88 -7.74 -15.10
CA PHE A 238 -19.84 -6.72 -15.12
C PHE A 238 -18.50 -7.39 -15.44
N LYS A 239 -18.13 -7.35 -16.72
CA LYS A 239 -16.77 -7.67 -17.17
C LYS A 239 -15.95 -6.40 -17.16
N LYS A 240 -15.06 -6.27 -16.18
CA LYS A 240 -14.06 -5.21 -16.15
C LYS A 240 -12.74 -5.82 -16.65
N VAL A 241 -12.19 -5.24 -17.72
CA VAL A 241 -10.83 -5.54 -18.20
C VAL A 241 -10.00 -4.32 -17.91
N SER A 242 -8.90 -4.50 -17.18
CA SER A 242 -7.93 -3.44 -16.93
C SER A 242 -6.59 -3.82 -17.54
N ILE A 243 -5.98 -2.85 -18.23
CA ILE A 243 -4.59 -2.89 -18.66
C ILE A 243 -3.92 -1.78 -17.88
N PHE A 244 -2.92 -2.12 -17.07
CA PHE A 244 -2.18 -1.14 -16.30
C PHE A 244 -0.69 -1.20 -16.63
N VAL A 245 -0.05 -0.04 -16.53
CA VAL A 245 1.40 0.10 -16.55
C VAL A 245 1.76 0.76 -15.23
N ALA A 246 2.37 0.01 -14.33
CA ALA A 246 2.87 0.58 -13.07
C ALA A 246 4.22 1.24 -13.36
N LEU A 247 4.24 2.57 -13.37
CA LEU A 247 5.46 3.37 -13.49
C LEU A 247 5.78 3.96 -12.11
N ALA A 248 6.79 3.44 -11.42
CA ALA A 248 7.30 4.13 -10.24
C ALA A 248 7.88 5.48 -10.66
N CYS A 249 7.31 6.59 -10.16
CA CYS A 249 7.75 7.95 -10.48
C CYS A 249 9.27 8.10 -10.36
N LEU A 250 9.88 8.84 -11.30
CA LEU A 250 11.32 9.12 -11.42
C LEU A 250 11.96 9.88 -10.24
N LEU A 251 11.22 10.08 -9.14
CA LEU A 251 11.80 10.60 -7.91
C LEU A 251 12.67 9.50 -7.31
N VAL A 252 13.96 9.83 -7.20
CA VAL A 252 15.00 8.94 -6.69
C VAL A 252 14.54 8.33 -5.36
N SER A 253 14.24 7.02 -5.38
CA SER A 253 14.02 6.15 -4.22
C SER A 253 12.62 5.56 -3.97
N CYS A 254 11.84 5.27 -5.02
CA CYS A 254 10.86 4.16 -4.94
C CYS A 254 11.35 3.01 -5.83
N LYS A 255 12.01 2.02 -5.23
CA LYS A 255 12.10 0.66 -5.76
C LYS A 255 11.27 -0.19 -4.82
N SER A 256 10.38 -1.02 -5.31
CA SER A 256 9.54 -1.86 -4.47
C SER A 256 9.74 -3.33 -4.86
N THR A 257 10.12 -4.14 -3.88
CA THR A 257 9.94 -5.61 -3.78
C THR A 257 10.56 -5.99 -2.43
N ASN A 258 9.75 -5.94 -1.36
CA ASN A 258 10.16 -6.37 -0.01
C ASN A 258 9.90 -7.88 0.22
N TYR A 259 9.60 -8.63 -0.83
CA TYR A 259 9.40 -10.07 -0.70
C TYR A 259 10.75 -10.78 -0.53
N VAL A 260 11.01 -11.22 0.70
CA VAL A 260 12.20 -11.97 1.09
C VAL A 260 11.79 -13.43 1.37
N PRO A 261 12.16 -14.40 0.52
CA PRO A 261 11.69 -15.79 0.65
C PRO A 261 11.97 -16.40 2.03
N PRO A 262 11.01 -17.09 2.68
CA PRO A 262 11.25 -17.72 3.96
C PRO A 262 12.27 -18.86 3.86
N VAL A 263 13.00 -19.13 4.95
CA VAL A 263 13.94 -20.25 4.99
C VAL A 263 13.19 -21.57 5.07
N THR A 264 13.39 -22.45 4.09
CA THR A 264 12.80 -23.80 4.07
C THR A 264 13.84 -24.86 4.45
N SER A 265 13.38 -26.04 4.89
CA SER A 265 14.29 -27.16 5.22
C SER A 265 15.08 -27.67 4.02
N GLN A 266 14.53 -27.54 2.81
CA GLN A 266 15.19 -27.94 1.56
C GLN A 266 16.43 -27.09 1.26
N MET A 267 16.45 -25.83 1.71
CA MET A 267 17.60 -24.91 1.54
C MET A 267 18.84 -25.34 2.34
N ALA A 268 18.67 -26.10 3.43
CA ALA A 268 19.77 -26.57 4.28
C ALA A 268 20.36 -27.93 3.83
N THR A 269 20.06 -28.39 2.61
CA THR A 269 20.60 -29.66 2.11
C THR A 269 22.13 -29.53 1.91
N PRO A 270 22.96 -30.41 2.51
CA PRO A 270 24.41 -30.31 2.43
C PRO A 270 24.91 -30.29 0.99
N ARG A 271 25.70 -29.28 0.62
CA ARG A 271 26.34 -29.18 -0.70
C ARG A 271 27.85 -29.34 -0.56
N LYS A 272 28.48 -29.91 -1.59
CA LYS A 272 29.93 -30.13 -1.63
C LYS A 272 30.65 -28.81 -1.32
N GLY A 273 31.29 -28.75 -0.16
CA GLY A 273 32.20 -27.67 0.22
C GLY A 273 31.63 -26.57 1.12
N GLN A 274 30.36 -26.60 1.54
CA GLN A 274 29.82 -25.62 2.49
C GLN A 274 28.95 -26.29 3.57
N HIS A 275 29.31 -26.08 4.84
CA HIS A 275 28.43 -26.37 5.98
C HIS A 275 27.44 -25.20 6.13
N VAL A 276 26.29 -25.33 5.48
CA VAL A 276 25.16 -24.41 5.67
C VAL A 276 24.12 -25.12 6.50
N ASP A 277 23.84 -24.61 7.70
CA ASP A 277 22.76 -25.13 8.55
C ASP A 277 21.54 -24.19 8.52
N LEU A 278 20.40 -24.71 8.99
CA LEU A 278 19.13 -23.97 8.97
C LEU A 278 19.16 -22.73 9.87
N ALA A 279 20.00 -22.71 10.91
CA ALA A 279 20.12 -21.59 11.82
C ALA A 279 20.85 -20.43 11.15
N MET A 280 21.97 -20.71 10.47
CA MET A 280 22.72 -19.76 9.67
C MET A 280 21.86 -19.15 8.57
N LEU A 281 21.02 -19.95 7.89
CA LEU A 281 20.10 -19.43 6.88
C LEU A 281 19.03 -18.50 7.46
N ARG A 282 18.48 -18.83 8.64
CA ARG A 282 17.49 -17.99 9.35
C ARG A 282 18.11 -16.68 9.82
N GLU A 283 19.32 -16.74 10.35
CA GLU A 283 20.10 -15.57 10.73
C GLU A 283 20.41 -14.70 9.50
N GLY A 284 20.89 -15.31 8.42
CA GLY A 284 21.16 -14.64 7.14
C GLY A 284 19.93 -13.93 6.58
N ARG A 285 18.76 -14.58 6.60
CA ARG A 285 17.50 -13.97 6.20
C ARG A 285 17.13 -12.79 7.10
N THR A 286 17.20 -12.98 8.41
CA THR A 286 16.88 -11.94 9.41
C THR A 286 17.76 -10.71 9.17
N LEU A 287 19.07 -10.90 8.97
CA LEU A 287 19.99 -9.82 8.64
C LEU A 287 19.69 -9.18 7.29
N PHE A 288 19.33 -9.96 6.28
CA PHE A 288 18.93 -9.44 4.97
C PHE A 288 17.71 -8.52 5.07
N VAL A 289 16.69 -8.92 5.86
CA VAL A 289 15.47 -8.14 6.14
C VAL A 289 15.72 -6.94 7.06
N HIS A 290 16.62 -7.03 8.03
CA HIS A 290 16.79 -5.96 9.02
C HIS A 290 18.04 -5.11 8.82
N ARG A 291 18.90 -5.40 7.84
CA ARG A 291 20.13 -4.61 7.60
C ARG A 291 20.33 -4.22 6.16
N CYS A 292 19.92 -5.07 5.22
CA CYS A 292 20.13 -4.82 3.81
C CYS A 292 18.98 -4.01 3.18
N ILE A 293 17.73 -4.29 3.54
CA ILE A 293 16.58 -3.52 3.03
C ILE A 293 16.32 -2.21 3.79
N GLU A 294 16.92 -1.98 4.97
CA GLU A 294 16.74 -0.73 5.73
C GLU A 294 17.30 0.51 5.02
N CYS A 295 18.32 0.35 4.18
CA CYS A 295 19.00 1.48 3.52
C CYS A 295 18.51 1.71 2.08
N HIS A 296 18.15 0.66 1.36
CA HIS A 296 17.58 0.72 0.03
C HIS A 296 16.87 -0.59 -0.30
N THR A 297 15.82 -0.53 -1.12
CA THR A 297 15.17 -1.74 -1.61
C THR A 297 16.14 -2.57 -2.43
N LEU A 298 16.22 -3.85 -2.11
CA LEU A 298 17.10 -4.77 -2.81
C LEU A 298 16.46 -5.10 -4.17
N PRO A 299 17.25 -5.15 -5.26
CA PRO A 299 16.74 -5.71 -6.49
C PRO A 299 16.33 -7.16 -6.23
N VAL A 300 15.34 -7.65 -6.98
CA VAL A 300 14.99 -9.08 -6.99
C VAL A 300 16.27 -9.92 -7.00
N LEU A 301 16.33 -10.95 -6.16
CA LEU A 301 17.54 -11.78 -5.95
C LEU A 301 18.12 -12.34 -7.27
N TRP A 302 17.29 -12.36 -8.30
CA TRP A 302 17.50 -12.84 -9.66
C TRP A 302 18.17 -11.84 -10.60
N HIS A 303 18.28 -10.57 -10.21
CA HIS A 303 18.87 -9.52 -11.06
C HIS A 303 20.37 -9.72 -11.28
N TYR A 304 21.08 -10.18 -10.26
CA TYR A 304 22.53 -10.45 -10.31
C TYR A 304 22.82 -11.93 -10.49
N ARG A 305 24.01 -12.31 -10.95
CA ARG A 305 24.43 -13.73 -11.04
C ARG A 305 24.82 -14.27 -9.67
N ALA A 306 24.81 -15.59 -9.49
CA ALA A 306 25.11 -16.20 -8.19
C ALA A 306 26.53 -15.84 -7.73
N GLU A 307 27.44 -15.74 -8.70
CA GLU A 307 28.84 -15.38 -8.52
C GLU A 307 29.05 -13.93 -8.04
N ASP A 308 28.11 -13.03 -8.31
CA ASP A 308 28.26 -11.59 -8.02
C ASP A 308 27.91 -11.25 -6.55
N TRP A 309 27.13 -12.10 -5.89
CA TRP A 309 26.59 -11.81 -4.56
C TRP A 309 27.62 -11.63 -3.45
N PRO A 310 28.71 -12.42 -3.37
CA PRO A 310 29.77 -12.17 -2.39
C PRO A 310 30.32 -10.75 -2.50
N ASP A 311 30.70 -10.30 -3.69
CA ASP A 311 31.25 -8.96 -3.89
C ASP A 311 30.23 -7.85 -3.58
N ILE A 312 28.95 -8.05 -3.90
CA ILE A 312 27.87 -7.11 -3.60
C ILE A 312 27.70 -6.97 -2.08
N VAL A 313 27.59 -8.09 -1.36
CA VAL A 313 27.41 -8.07 0.10
C VAL A 313 28.66 -7.51 0.78
N ASP A 314 29.86 -7.81 0.28
CA ASP A 314 31.13 -7.27 0.78
C ASP A 314 31.16 -5.73 0.65
N ASN A 315 30.76 -5.19 -0.51
CA ASN A 315 30.69 -3.75 -0.73
C ASN A 315 29.65 -3.06 0.18
N MET A 316 28.57 -3.75 0.54
CA MET A 316 27.55 -3.23 1.45
C MET A 316 27.89 -3.45 2.93
N SER A 317 28.77 -4.40 3.26
CA SER A 317 29.09 -4.79 4.64
C SER A 317 29.59 -3.63 5.50
N HIS A 318 30.44 -2.76 4.95
CA HIS A 318 30.93 -1.59 5.67
C HIS A 318 29.81 -0.57 5.94
N ARG A 319 28.87 -0.41 5.00
CA ARG A 319 27.77 0.56 5.12
C ARG A 319 26.70 0.07 6.10
N ALA A 320 26.39 -1.22 6.06
CA ALA A 320 25.44 -1.88 6.96
C ALA A 320 26.06 -2.31 8.30
N SER A 321 27.35 -2.00 8.53
CA SER A 321 28.11 -2.37 9.74
C SER A 321 28.04 -3.87 10.07
N LEU A 322 28.19 -4.71 9.05
CA LEU A 322 28.12 -6.18 9.16
C LEU A 322 29.46 -6.77 9.56
N LYS A 323 29.43 -7.73 10.49
CA LYS A 323 30.58 -8.58 10.85
C LYS A 323 30.84 -9.65 9.78
N PRO A 324 32.04 -10.24 9.74
CA PRO A 324 32.35 -11.30 8.78
C PRO A 324 31.37 -12.48 8.80
N ALA A 325 30.96 -12.96 9.98
CA ALA A 325 30.01 -14.06 10.11
C ALA A 325 28.58 -13.68 9.62
N GLU A 326 28.15 -12.45 9.92
CA GLU A 326 26.86 -11.92 9.47
C GLU A 326 26.82 -11.82 7.94
N ARG A 327 27.94 -11.41 7.34
CA ARG A 327 28.15 -11.36 5.89
C ARG A 327 28.01 -12.73 5.24
N GLU A 328 28.69 -13.73 5.80
CA GLU A 328 28.62 -15.11 5.32
C GLU A 328 27.21 -15.68 5.45
N ALA A 329 26.50 -15.41 6.54
CA ALA A 329 25.12 -15.83 6.73
C ALA A 329 24.19 -15.24 5.66
N ILE A 330 24.33 -13.95 5.36
CA ILE A 330 23.54 -13.28 4.29
C ILE A 330 23.84 -13.92 2.93
N ILE A 331 25.12 -14.11 2.58
CA ILE A 331 25.52 -14.73 1.30
C ILE A 331 24.96 -16.15 1.21
N ALA A 332 25.11 -16.95 2.28
CA ALA A 332 24.59 -18.31 2.33
C ALA A 332 23.07 -18.35 2.11
N TYR A 333 22.33 -17.44 2.74
CA TYR A 333 20.88 -17.31 2.56
C TYR A 333 20.52 -16.96 1.11
N ILE A 334 21.13 -15.92 0.54
CA ILE A 334 20.84 -15.48 -0.84
C ILE A 334 21.11 -16.60 -1.84
N LEU A 335 22.25 -17.27 -1.72
CA LEU A 335 22.59 -18.39 -2.60
C LEU A 335 21.60 -19.54 -2.43
N ALA A 336 21.26 -19.92 -1.20
CA ALA A 336 20.34 -21.02 -0.93
C ALA A 336 18.94 -20.79 -1.54
N VAL A 337 18.41 -19.56 -1.43
CA VAL A 337 17.14 -19.17 -2.07
C VAL A 337 17.22 -19.34 -3.59
N ARG A 338 18.29 -18.86 -4.20
CA ARG A 338 18.46 -18.89 -5.65
C ARG A 338 18.65 -20.28 -6.25
N PHE A 339 19.06 -21.24 -5.45
CA PHE A 339 19.17 -22.61 -5.93
C PHE A 339 17.95 -23.47 -5.61
N ALA A 340 17.00 -22.98 -4.80
CA ALA A 340 15.76 -23.71 -4.50
C ALA A 340 14.69 -23.51 -5.60
N GLU A 341 14.86 -22.53 -6.49
CA GLU A 341 13.92 -22.23 -7.59
C GLU A 341 14.33 -22.85 -8.95
N HIS A 342 15.43 -23.62 -9.00
CA HIS A 342 15.85 -24.45 -10.14
C HIS A 342 15.71 -25.93 -9.79
#